data_AF-A0A6P4C802-F1
#
_entry.id   AF-A0A6P4C802-F1
#
_cell.length_a   1.000
_cell.length_b   1.000
_cell.length_c   1.000
_cell.angle_alpha   90.00
_cell.angle_beta   90.00
_cell.angle_gamma   90.00
#
_symmetry.space_group_name_H-M   'P 1'
#
loop_
_entity.id
_entity.type
_entity.pdbx_description
1 polymer ?
#
loop_
_entity_poly.entity_id
_entity_poly.type
_entity_poly.pdbx_seq_one_letter_code
_entity_poly.pdbx_strand_id
1 'polypeptide(L)'
;MGGLFFLYGQGGCGKTFLWSTISCLIRSKGGKSSCKVNIQAKAKLITWDEAPMISKYCYEALDKCLRDILRCLYSYNAHLPFGGKVIVLRGDFRQILPMIPRGSRQDIIQSSINSSYLWHNYKVLKLTKNMRLSLGENNNIQELRNFAKWLLKIGDDLAGDTTDGESIVHIPSDILIKNSETALDDLIDFVYPDMLSNLSVENYFKDRAILAPLDYVTDVNNKMTAGLLGQERVYLSSDSVCAEEENMEFELDAFSPEILNGINCSGLPPHKLVLKVGAPVMLLRNIDQTNGLCNGTRMQVRRMGNYVLECKTLTDNKAGSIVLIPRLNLIPNNAR
;
A
#
# COMPACT_ATOMS: atom_id res chain seq x y z
N MET A 1 -8.60 -22.02 -23.98
CA MET A 1 -8.74 -20.56 -24.13
C MET A 1 -7.86 -19.89 -23.09
N GLY A 2 -6.85 -19.14 -23.54
CA GLY A 2 -6.15 -18.14 -22.74
C GLY A 2 -6.67 -16.74 -23.09
N GLY A 3 -6.27 -15.72 -22.33
CA GLY A 3 -6.68 -14.35 -22.62
C GLY A 3 -6.07 -13.34 -21.65
N LEU A 4 -5.57 -12.23 -22.18
CA LEU A 4 -4.95 -11.16 -21.41
C LEU A 4 -5.87 -9.95 -21.45
N PHE A 5 -6.30 -9.48 -20.28
CA PHE A 5 -7.20 -8.33 -20.13
C PHE A 5 -6.60 -7.30 -19.19
N PHE A 6 -6.69 -6.03 -19.57
CA PHE A 6 -6.27 -4.92 -18.72
C PHE A 6 -7.47 -4.03 -18.42
N LEU A 7 -7.93 -4.01 -17.17
CA LEU A 7 -9.01 -3.17 -16.70
C LEU A 7 -8.47 -1.79 -16.31
N TYR A 8 -8.64 -0.83 -17.22
CA TYR A 8 -8.22 0.54 -17.05
C TYR A 8 -9.37 1.42 -16.56
N GLY A 9 -9.09 2.40 -15.70
CA GLY A 9 -10.07 3.41 -15.32
C GLY A 9 -9.52 4.32 -14.23
N GLN A 10 -10.17 5.45 -14.00
CA GLN A 10 -9.73 6.44 -13.01
C GLN A 10 -10.01 5.98 -11.56
N GLY A 11 -9.46 6.70 -10.59
CA GLY A 11 -9.88 6.59 -9.19
C GLY A 11 -11.39 6.77 -9.06
N GLY A 12 -12.07 5.86 -8.35
CA GLY A 12 -13.52 5.94 -8.13
C GLY A 12 -14.42 5.35 -9.23
N CYS A 13 -13.87 4.83 -10.33
CA CYS A 13 -14.65 4.15 -11.39
C CYS A 13 -15.12 2.72 -11.03
N GLY A 14 -15.10 2.35 -9.74
CA GLY A 14 -15.57 1.03 -9.30
C GLY A 14 -14.67 -0.15 -9.67
N LYS A 15 -13.41 0.09 -10.06
CA LYS A 15 -12.49 -1.00 -10.40
C LYS A 15 -12.33 -2.02 -9.25
N THR A 16 -12.24 -1.55 -7.99
CA THR A 16 -12.19 -2.41 -6.77
C THR A 16 -13.49 -3.15 -6.51
N PHE A 17 -14.63 -2.50 -6.81
CA PHE A 17 -15.93 -3.16 -6.69
C PHE A 17 -16.04 -4.30 -7.70
N LEU A 18 -15.73 -4.06 -8.98
CA LEU A 18 -15.72 -5.09 -10.01
C LEU A 18 -14.76 -6.23 -9.66
N TRP A 19 -13.58 -5.90 -9.14
CA TRP A 19 -12.60 -6.85 -8.64
C TRP A 19 -13.15 -7.76 -7.54
N SER A 20 -13.80 -7.15 -6.55
CA SER A 20 -14.37 -7.85 -5.39
C SER A 20 -15.49 -8.78 -5.83
N THR A 21 -16.35 -8.31 -6.75
CA THR A 21 -17.43 -9.10 -7.34
C THR A 21 -16.92 -10.28 -8.15
N ILE A 22 -15.93 -10.08 -9.02
CA ILE A 22 -15.28 -11.16 -9.78
C ILE A 22 -14.63 -12.16 -8.83
N SER A 23 -13.88 -11.69 -7.84
CA SER A 23 -13.23 -12.53 -6.85
C SER A 23 -14.24 -13.36 -6.04
N CYS A 24 -15.37 -12.75 -5.66
CA CYS A 24 -16.45 -13.43 -4.95
C CYS A 24 -17.10 -14.53 -5.81
N LEU A 25 -17.42 -14.23 -7.07
CA LEU A 25 -17.98 -15.18 -8.03
C LEU A 25 -17.04 -16.37 -8.32
N ILE A 26 -15.73 -16.13 -8.33
CA ILE A 26 -14.73 -17.19 -8.50
C ILE A 26 -14.65 -18.07 -7.26
N ARG A 27 -14.66 -17.46 -6.07
CA ARG A 27 -14.63 -18.18 -4.79
C ARG A 27 -15.89 -19.01 -4.58
N SER A 28 -17.07 -18.51 -4.96
CA SER A 28 -18.33 -19.28 -4.86
C SER A 28 -18.35 -20.51 -5.77
N LYS A 29 -17.52 -20.51 -6.83
CA LYS A 29 -17.30 -21.67 -7.72
C LYS A 29 -16.12 -22.58 -7.28
N GLY A 30 -15.59 -22.40 -6.06
CA GLY A 30 -14.55 -23.26 -5.48
C GLY A 30 -13.10 -22.86 -5.81
N GLY A 31 -12.85 -21.67 -6.33
CA GLY A 31 -11.49 -21.16 -6.57
C GLY A 31 -10.75 -20.82 -5.27
N LYS A 32 -9.49 -21.25 -5.15
CA LYS A 32 -8.58 -20.91 -4.01
C LYS A 32 -7.54 -19.87 -4.44
N SER A 33 -7.29 -18.88 -3.59
CA SER A 33 -6.19 -17.90 -3.72
C SER A 33 -4.99 -18.40 -2.91
N SER A 34 -3.86 -18.76 -3.52
CA SER A 34 -2.66 -19.20 -2.79
C SER A 34 -1.42 -19.24 -3.70
N CYS A 35 -0.24 -19.04 -3.10
CA CYS A 35 1.06 -18.92 -3.78
C CYS A 35 1.84 -20.24 -3.96
N LYS A 36 1.24 -21.41 -3.73
CA LYS A 36 1.94 -22.70 -3.91
C LYS A 36 2.03 -23.09 -5.40
N VAL A 37 3.18 -23.62 -5.84
CA VAL A 37 3.46 -24.04 -7.24
C VAL A 37 2.37 -24.98 -7.81
N ASN A 38 1.90 -25.95 -7.01
CA ASN A 38 0.82 -26.87 -7.40
C ASN A 38 -0.53 -26.16 -7.65
N ILE A 39 -0.75 -25.00 -7.05
CA ILE A 39 -1.98 -24.20 -7.21
C ILE A 39 -1.85 -23.32 -8.46
N GLN A 40 -0.65 -22.81 -8.76
CA GLN A 40 -0.37 -22.05 -9.98
C GLN A 40 -0.60 -22.89 -11.24
N ALA A 41 -0.17 -24.17 -11.23
CA ALA A 41 -0.41 -25.08 -12.35
C ALA A 41 -1.92 -25.30 -12.62
N LYS A 42 -2.73 -25.40 -11.56
CA LYS A 42 -4.17 -25.63 -11.62
C LYS A 42 -5.01 -24.36 -11.84
N ALA A 43 -4.48 -23.20 -11.49
CA ALA A 43 -5.17 -21.92 -11.67
C ALA A 43 -5.54 -21.74 -13.14
N LYS A 44 -6.76 -21.26 -13.42
CA LYS A 44 -7.21 -20.93 -14.79
C LYS A 44 -7.19 -19.42 -15.06
N LEU A 45 -7.29 -18.63 -14.00
CA LEU A 45 -7.37 -17.19 -13.99
C LEU A 45 -6.42 -16.65 -12.93
N ILE A 46 -5.59 -15.69 -13.30
CA ILE A 46 -4.72 -14.93 -12.41
C ILE A 46 -5.13 -13.46 -12.51
N THR A 47 -5.28 -12.83 -11.37
CA THR A 47 -5.76 -11.46 -11.24
C THR A 47 -4.72 -10.65 -10.48
N TRP A 48 -4.21 -9.57 -11.07
CA TRP A 48 -3.28 -8.63 -10.42
C TRP A 48 -3.85 -7.20 -10.30
N ASP A 49 -3.89 -6.64 -9.09
CA ASP A 49 -4.34 -5.25 -8.83
C ASP A 49 -3.14 -4.28 -8.77
N GLU A 50 -3.39 -3.00 -9.06
CA GLU A 50 -2.38 -1.94 -9.16
C GLU A 50 -1.18 -2.29 -10.05
N ALA A 51 -1.49 -2.89 -11.20
CA ALA A 51 -0.50 -3.40 -12.14
C ALA A 51 0.53 -2.35 -12.64
N PRO A 52 0.16 -1.08 -12.89
CA PRO A 52 1.10 -0.04 -13.30
C PRO A 52 2.23 0.25 -12.31
N MET A 53 2.07 -0.06 -11.02
CA MET A 53 3.10 0.21 -9.99
C MET A 53 4.26 -0.79 -10.03
N ILE A 54 4.14 -1.87 -10.79
CA ILE A 54 5.09 -2.99 -10.78
C ILE A 54 5.87 -3.01 -12.09
N SER A 55 7.18 -3.25 -11.96
CA SER A 55 8.06 -3.39 -13.12
C SER A 55 7.63 -4.52 -14.04
N LYS A 56 7.73 -4.28 -15.35
CA LYS A 56 7.39 -5.23 -16.42
C LYS A 56 8.07 -6.58 -16.23
N TYR A 57 9.29 -6.56 -15.68
CA TYR A 57 10.09 -7.76 -15.44
C TYR A 57 9.38 -8.76 -14.51
N CYS A 58 8.55 -8.30 -13.57
CA CYS A 58 7.76 -9.21 -12.72
C CYS A 58 6.72 -10.01 -13.54
N TYR A 59 6.07 -9.37 -14.51
CA TYR A 59 5.10 -10.03 -15.38
C TYR A 59 5.78 -10.96 -16.39
N GLU A 60 6.91 -10.54 -16.94
CA GLU A 60 7.70 -11.34 -17.87
C GLU A 60 8.32 -12.56 -17.17
N ALA A 61 8.79 -12.40 -15.93
CA ALA A 61 9.26 -13.51 -15.10
C ALA A 61 8.12 -14.49 -14.80
N LEU A 62 6.92 -13.99 -14.47
CA LEU A 62 5.75 -14.83 -14.25
C LEU A 62 5.35 -15.59 -15.53
N ASP A 63 5.36 -14.93 -16.69
CA ASP A 63 5.08 -15.54 -17.99
C ASP A 63 6.05 -16.71 -18.26
N LYS A 64 7.36 -16.45 -18.16
CA LYS A 64 8.40 -17.48 -18.34
C LYS A 64 8.23 -18.63 -17.35
N CYS A 65 8.05 -18.33 -16.07
CA CYS A 65 7.86 -19.33 -15.02
C CYS A 65 6.63 -20.23 -15.28
N LEU A 66 5.49 -19.64 -15.65
CA LEU A 66 4.29 -20.43 -15.96
C LEU A 66 4.47 -21.26 -17.23
N ARG A 67 5.13 -20.72 -18.25
CA ARG A 67 5.45 -21.49 -19.47
C ARG A 67 6.33 -22.69 -19.17
N ASP A 68 7.33 -22.53 -18.30
CA ASP A 68 8.20 -23.63 -17.88
C ASP A 68 7.46 -24.70 -17.07
N ILE A 69 6.66 -24.29 -16.07
CA ILE A 69 5.87 -25.20 -15.23
C ILE A 69 4.84 -25.97 -16.07
N LEU A 70 4.18 -25.31 -17.00
CA LEU A 70 3.07 -25.87 -17.78
C LEU A 70 3.54 -26.65 -19.02
N ARG A 71 4.83 -26.57 -19.38
CA ARG A 71 5.40 -27.17 -20.60
C ARG A 71 5.12 -28.66 -20.74
N CYS A 72 5.04 -29.39 -19.63
CA CYS A 72 4.82 -30.84 -19.60
C CYS A 72 3.33 -31.25 -19.69
N LEU A 73 2.40 -30.29 -19.77
CA LEU A 73 0.97 -30.59 -19.89
C LEU A 73 0.58 -30.81 -21.36
N TYR A 74 -0.24 -31.82 -21.62
CA TYR A 74 -0.73 -32.14 -22.96
C TYR A 74 -1.47 -30.97 -23.65
N SER A 75 -2.11 -30.10 -22.86
CA SER A 75 -2.83 -28.92 -23.35
C SER A 75 -1.96 -27.66 -23.48
N TYR A 76 -0.65 -27.76 -23.33
CA TYR A 76 0.26 -26.62 -23.39
C TYR A 76 0.39 -26.09 -24.82
N ASN A 77 0.44 -24.76 -24.93
CA ASN A 77 0.73 -24.09 -26.19
C ASN A 77 1.83 -23.06 -25.96
N ALA A 78 3.00 -23.30 -26.58
CA ALA A 78 4.16 -22.45 -26.43
C ALA A 78 3.96 -21.02 -26.97
N HIS A 79 3.01 -20.81 -27.87
CA HIS A 79 2.74 -19.49 -28.45
C HIS A 79 1.82 -18.63 -27.58
N LEU A 80 1.19 -19.21 -26.56
CA LEU A 80 0.31 -18.44 -25.66
C LEU A 80 1.10 -17.89 -24.47
N PRO A 81 0.98 -16.58 -24.18
CA PRO A 81 1.48 -16.01 -22.95
C PRO A 81 0.93 -16.74 -21.71
N PHE A 82 1.72 -16.74 -20.65
CA PHE A 82 1.45 -17.34 -19.34
C PHE A 82 1.03 -18.81 -19.45
N GLY A 83 1.54 -19.55 -20.45
CA GLY A 83 1.16 -20.94 -20.72
C GLY A 83 -0.32 -21.15 -20.98
N GLY A 84 -1.00 -20.15 -21.56
CA GLY A 84 -2.41 -20.20 -21.93
C GLY A 84 -3.39 -19.91 -20.80
N LYS A 85 -2.92 -19.37 -19.66
CA LYS A 85 -3.80 -18.90 -18.59
C LYS A 85 -4.53 -17.61 -18.97
N VAL A 86 -5.62 -17.33 -18.26
CA VAL A 86 -6.28 -16.03 -18.34
C VAL A 86 -5.64 -15.08 -17.32
N ILE A 87 -5.17 -13.92 -17.77
CA ILE A 87 -4.60 -12.89 -16.90
C ILE A 87 -5.51 -11.66 -16.95
N VAL A 88 -5.91 -11.17 -15.78
CA VAL A 88 -6.66 -9.92 -15.64
C VAL A 88 -5.83 -8.98 -14.78
N LEU A 89 -5.26 -7.97 -15.43
CA LEU A 89 -4.58 -6.86 -14.77
C LEU A 89 -5.55 -5.71 -14.58
N ARG A 90 -5.29 -4.88 -13.59
CA ARG A 90 -6.05 -3.66 -13.34
C ARG A 90 -5.12 -2.56 -12.88
N GLY A 91 -5.42 -1.33 -13.27
CA GLY A 91 -4.80 -0.16 -12.67
C GLY A 91 -5.15 1.14 -13.38
N ASP A 92 -4.41 2.18 -13.06
CA ASP A 92 -4.50 3.51 -13.67
C ASP A 92 -3.08 4.06 -13.86
N PHE A 93 -2.68 4.32 -15.11
CA PHE A 93 -1.36 4.86 -15.43
C PHE A 93 -1.14 6.30 -14.99
N ARG A 94 -2.18 6.97 -14.49
CA ARG A 94 -2.08 8.29 -13.85
C ARG A 94 -1.65 8.22 -12.39
N GLN A 95 -1.59 7.01 -11.84
CA GLN A 95 -1.09 6.75 -10.50
C GLN A 95 0.43 6.51 -10.55
N ILE A 96 0.97 6.03 -9.44
CA ILE A 96 2.39 5.77 -9.28
C ILE A 96 2.84 4.71 -10.31
N LEU A 97 3.86 5.05 -11.08
CA LEU A 97 4.56 4.13 -11.99
C LEU A 97 5.60 3.30 -11.23
N PRO A 98 6.26 2.31 -11.85
CA PRO A 98 7.24 1.50 -11.13
C PRO A 98 8.38 2.35 -10.59
N MET A 99 8.66 2.21 -9.29
CA MET A 99 9.73 2.94 -8.63
C MET A 99 11.08 2.27 -8.95
N ILE A 100 11.94 2.99 -9.66
CA ILE A 100 13.33 2.58 -9.93
C ILE A 100 14.26 3.49 -9.13
N PRO A 101 14.90 2.97 -8.07
CA PRO A 101 15.86 3.75 -7.29
C PRO A 101 16.94 4.33 -8.20
N ARG A 102 17.13 5.66 -8.15
CA ARG A 102 18.10 6.41 -8.98
C ARG A 102 17.90 6.26 -10.50
N GLY A 103 16.73 5.80 -10.94
CA GLY A 103 16.38 5.67 -12.35
C GLY A 103 15.94 7.01 -12.95
N SER A 104 16.20 7.17 -14.25
CA SER A 104 15.69 8.28 -15.06
C SER A 104 14.21 8.10 -15.41
N ARG A 105 13.57 9.16 -15.96
CA ARG A 105 12.18 9.06 -16.49
C ARG A 105 12.08 7.98 -17.57
N GLN A 106 13.10 7.86 -18.41
CA GLN A 106 13.19 6.86 -19.47
C GLN A 106 13.25 5.45 -18.88
N ASP A 107 13.99 5.25 -17.79
CA ASP A 107 14.06 3.95 -17.11
C ASP A 107 12.69 3.55 -16.56
N ILE A 108 11.95 4.49 -15.95
CA ILE A 108 10.60 4.26 -15.43
C ILE A 108 9.66 3.83 -16.56
N ILE A 109 9.64 4.56 -17.68
CA ILE A 109 8.83 4.19 -18.86
C ILE A 109 9.24 2.82 -19.39
N GLN A 110 10.55 2.56 -19.50
CA GLN A 110 11.07 1.29 -19.99
C GLN A 110 10.71 0.13 -19.07
N SER A 111 10.59 0.36 -17.76
CA SER A 111 10.12 -0.65 -16.80
C SER A 111 8.60 -0.78 -16.74
N SER A 112 7.84 0.14 -17.32
CA SER A 112 6.38 0.07 -17.27
C SER A 112 5.85 -1.09 -18.11
N ILE A 113 4.70 -1.65 -17.72
CA ILE A 113 4.13 -2.82 -18.42
C ILE A 113 3.83 -2.55 -19.90
N ASN A 114 3.54 -1.30 -20.28
CA ASN A 114 3.31 -0.90 -21.67
C ASN A 114 4.54 -1.14 -22.57
N SER A 115 5.73 -1.19 -21.98
CA SER A 115 7.01 -1.44 -22.66
C SER A 115 7.40 -2.93 -22.65
N SER A 116 6.50 -3.82 -22.22
CA SER A 116 6.69 -5.27 -22.25
C SER A 116 6.24 -5.87 -23.58
N TYR A 117 6.90 -6.94 -24.01
CA TYR A 117 6.43 -7.76 -25.14
C TYR A 117 5.02 -8.34 -24.91
N LEU A 118 4.59 -8.45 -23.65
CA LEU A 118 3.27 -8.94 -23.29
C LEU A 118 2.16 -7.94 -23.62
N TRP A 119 2.46 -6.63 -23.67
CA TRP A 119 1.46 -5.57 -23.74
C TRP A 119 0.55 -5.68 -24.96
N HIS A 120 1.11 -6.01 -26.13
CA HIS A 120 0.36 -6.14 -27.39
C HIS A 120 -0.71 -7.24 -27.37
N ASN A 121 -0.62 -8.18 -26.42
CA ASN A 121 -1.60 -9.25 -26.25
C ASN A 121 -2.76 -8.87 -25.32
N TYR A 122 -2.66 -7.74 -24.60
CA TYR A 122 -3.70 -7.31 -23.68
C TYR A 122 -4.86 -6.62 -24.40
N LYS A 123 -6.08 -7.11 -24.15
CA LYS A 123 -7.31 -6.37 -24.45
C LYS A 123 -7.59 -5.36 -23.33
N VAL A 124 -7.51 -4.07 -23.66
CA VAL A 124 -7.80 -2.99 -22.71
C VAL A 124 -9.31 -2.76 -22.59
N LEU A 125 -9.84 -2.88 -21.38
CA LEU A 125 -11.23 -2.61 -21.02
C LEU A 125 -11.28 -1.32 -20.18
N LYS A 126 -11.96 -0.29 -20.65
CA LYS A 126 -12.00 1.03 -20.01
C LYS A 126 -13.27 1.24 -19.20
N LEU A 127 -13.13 1.56 -17.91
CA LEU A 127 -14.20 2.05 -17.05
C LEU A 127 -14.19 3.58 -17.06
N THR A 128 -15.28 4.19 -17.49
CA THR A 128 -15.40 5.65 -17.68
C THR A 128 -16.35 6.32 -16.68
N LYS A 129 -17.30 5.56 -16.10
CA LYS A 129 -18.27 6.12 -15.15
C LYS A 129 -17.67 6.19 -13.74
N ASN A 130 -17.52 7.40 -13.20
CA ASN A 130 -17.11 7.60 -11.81
C ASN A 130 -18.28 7.31 -10.86
N MET A 131 -18.16 6.23 -10.08
CA MET A 131 -19.21 5.77 -9.17
C MET A 131 -19.22 6.53 -7.86
N ARG A 132 -18.09 7.14 -7.43
CA ARG A 132 -18.03 7.94 -6.19
C ARG A 132 -18.87 9.21 -6.28
N LEU A 133 -19.02 9.77 -7.49
CA LEU A 133 -19.84 10.97 -7.75
C LEU A 133 -21.33 10.70 -7.86
N SER A 134 -21.74 9.43 -7.91
CA SER A 134 -23.13 9.02 -8.17
C SER A 134 -23.95 8.76 -6.89
N LEU A 135 -23.35 8.95 -5.71
CA LEU A 135 -23.90 8.48 -4.41
C LEU A 135 -24.34 9.61 -3.47
N GLY A 136 -24.33 10.87 -3.90
CA GLY A 136 -24.77 11.99 -3.05
C GLY A 136 -26.15 12.49 -3.44
N GLU A 137 -27.17 12.20 -2.62
CA GLU A 137 -28.37 13.03 -2.51
C GLU A 137 -28.00 14.21 -1.61
N ASN A 138 -27.59 15.38 -2.14
CA ASN A 138 -27.56 16.69 -1.46
C ASN A 138 -26.91 17.80 -2.33
N ASN A 139 -27.13 19.06 -1.97
CA ASN A 139 -26.82 20.30 -2.71
C ASN A 139 -25.36 20.52 -3.17
N ASN A 140 -24.38 19.67 -2.80
CA ASN A 140 -22.95 19.82 -3.14
C ASN A 140 -22.46 18.96 -4.32
N ILE A 141 -23.35 18.33 -5.09
CA ILE A 141 -22.97 17.50 -6.25
C ILE A 141 -22.14 18.29 -7.27
N GLN A 142 -22.41 19.60 -7.43
CA GLN A 142 -21.73 20.42 -8.42
C GLN A 142 -20.27 20.72 -8.03
N GLU A 143 -20.00 21.05 -6.76
CA GLU A 143 -18.64 21.23 -6.23
C GLU A 143 -17.85 19.93 -6.34
N LEU A 144 -18.44 18.81 -5.92
CA LEU A 144 -17.82 17.49 -6.02
C LEU A 144 -17.49 17.13 -7.48
N ARG A 145 -18.38 17.46 -8.42
CA ARG A 145 -18.16 17.27 -9.85
C ARG A 145 -17.04 18.17 -10.38
N ASN A 146 -16.95 19.43 -9.92
CA ASN A 146 -15.88 20.36 -10.29
C ASN A 146 -14.53 19.87 -9.78
N PHE A 147 -14.45 19.45 -8.52
CA PHE A 147 -13.26 18.84 -7.92
C PHE A 147 -12.82 17.60 -8.69
N ALA A 148 -13.75 16.69 -9.01
CA ALA A 148 -13.42 15.49 -9.77
C ALA A 148 -12.91 15.82 -11.18
N LYS A 149 -13.52 16.78 -11.87
CA LYS A 149 -13.02 17.27 -13.17
C LYS A 149 -11.62 17.85 -13.06
N TRP A 150 -11.36 18.66 -12.04
CA TRP A 150 -10.03 19.23 -11.77
C TRP A 150 -8.99 18.13 -11.52
N LEU A 151 -9.30 17.14 -10.69
CA LEU A 151 -8.41 16.00 -10.42
C LEU A 151 -8.09 15.20 -11.69
N LEU A 152 -9.04 15.06 -12.61
CA LEU A 152 -8.78 14.41 -13.90
C LEU A 152 -7.87 15.25 -14.79
N LYS A 153 -8.06 16.57 -14.81
CA LYS A 153 -7.13 17.46 -15.53
C LYS A 153 -5.71 17.34 -14.99
N ILE A 154 -5.51 17.20 -13.68
CA ILE A 154 -4.18 16.95 -13.12
C ILE A 154 -3.61 15.63 -13.63
N GLY A 155 -4.37 14.54 -13.52
CA GLY A 155 -3.89 13.22 -13.95
C GLY A 155 -3.66 13.10 -15.46
N ASP A 156 -4.37 13.87 -16.27
CA ASP A 156 -4.21 13.90 -17.73
C ASP A 156 -3.19 14.98 -18.21
N ASP A 157 -2.49 15.64 -17.28
CA ASP A 157 -1.51 16.71 -17.54
C ASP A 157 -2.09 17.94 -18.27
N LEU A 158 -3.36 18.25 -17.99
CA LEU A 158 -4.13 19.36 -18.58
C LEU A 158 -4.38 20.50 -17.58
N ALA A 159 -3.89 20.38 -16.34
CA ALA A 159 -4.05 21.37 -15.29
C ALA A 159 -2.84 22.31 -15.13
N GLY A 160 -1.69 21.93 -15.69
CA GLY A 160 -0.46 22.71 -15.65
C GLY A 160 -0.31 23.70 -16.81
N ASP A 161 0.76 24.47 -16.76
CA ASP A 161 1.15 25.50 -17.73
C ASP A 161 2.07 24.99 -18.84
N THR A 162 2.83 23.92 -18.59
CA THR A 162 3.80 23.33 -19.54
C THR A 162 3.67 21.81 -19.61
N THR A 163 4.18 21.21 -20.70
CA THR A 163 4.21 19.76 -20.95
C THR A 163 5.65 19.19 -20.98
N ASP A 164 6.63 19.95 -20.52
CA ASP A 164 8.05 19.55 -20.41
C ASP A 164 8.33 18.66 -19.17
N GLY A 165 7.26 18.33 -18.44
CA GLY A 165 7.26 17.44 -17.29
C GLY A 165 7.67 18.12 -15.99
N GLU A 166 7.72 19.45 -15.96
CA GLU A 166 7.66 20.25 -14.74
C GLU A 166 6.55 21.29 -14.91
N SER A 167 5.41 21.07 -14.27
CA SER A 167 4.24 21.93 -14.46
C SER A 167 3.79 22.51 -13.13
N ILE A 168 3.38 23.78 -13.14
CA ILE A 168 2.83 24.45 -11.97
C ILE A 168 1.32 24.23 -11.97
N VAL A 169 0.80 23.61 -10.91
CA VAL A 169 -0.63 23.39 -10.70
C VAL A 169 -1.13 24.24 -9.56
N HIS A 170 -2.14 25.07 -9.83
CA HIS A 170 -2.84 25.81 -8.79
C HIS A 170 -3.84 24.92 -8.04
N ILE A 171 -3.63 24.78 -6.73
CA ILE A 171 -4.57 24.09 -5.83
C ILE A 171 -5.72 25.06 -5.49
N PRO A 172 -6.99 24.66 -5.65
CA PRO A 172 -8.15 25.46 -5.26
C PRO A 172 -8.07 25.91 -3.80
N SER A 173 -8.42 27.17 -3.54
CA SER A 173 -8.27 27.80 -2.22
C SER A 173 -9.19 27.23 -1.15
N ASP A 174 -10.29 26.58 -1.54
CA ASP A 174 -11.25 25.89 -0.69
C ASP A 174 -10.71 24.58 -0.09
N ILE A 175 -9.67 23.99 -0.69
CA ILE A 175 -9.02 22.76 -0.20
C ILE A 175 -7.57 23.00 0.25
N LEU A 176 -7.14 24.27 0.34
CA LEU A 176 -5.78 24.65 0.67
C LEU A 176 -5.72 25.20 2.11
N ILE A 177 -4.85 24.60 2.91
CA ILE A 177 -4.43 25.19 4.18
C ILE A 177 -3.38 26.25 3.86
N LYS A 178 -3.64 27.49 4.31
CA LYS A 178 -2.74 28.61 4.05
C LYS A 178 -1.44 28.41 4.80
N ASN A 179 -0.32 28.77 4.16
CA ASN A 179 0.98 28.70 4.79
C ASN A 179 1.03 29.67 5.98
N SER A 180 1.30 29.14 7.16
CA SER A 180 1.37 29.84 8.44
C SER A 180 2.35 29.08 9.35
N GLU A 181 2.80 29.72 10.44
CA GLU A 181 3.63 29.06 11.45
C GLU A 181 2.88 27.88 12.13
N THR A 182 1.54 27.92 12.10
CA THR A 182 0.65 26.89 12.66
C THR A 182 0.13 25.90 11.62
N ALA A 183 0.63 25.91 10.38
CA ALA A 183 0.04 25.14 9.28
C ALA A 183 -0.06 23.63 9.55
N LEU A 184 0.90 23.06 10.31
CA LEU A 184 0.85 21.67 10.73
C LEU A 184 -0.26 21.41 11.76
N ASP A 185 -0.44 22.31 12.72
CA ASP A 185 -1.54 22.26 13.69
C ASP A 185 -2.88 22.42 12.97
N ASP A 186 -2.98 23.39 12.06
CA ASP A 186 -4.18 23.63 11.23
C ASP A 186 -4.53 22.39 10.38
N LEU A 187 -3.52 21.68 9.84
CA LEU A 187 -3.71 20.42 9.11
C LEU A 187 -4.19 19.29 10.01
N ILE A 188 -3.59 19.16 11.18
CA ILE A 188 -3.99 18.15 12.17
C ILE A 188 -5.43 18.41 12.60
N ASP A 189 -5.81 19.63 12.93
CA ASP A 189 -7.16 19.98 13.38
C ASP A 189 -8.19 19.87 12.25
N PHE A 190 -7.82 20.20 11.01
CA PHE A 190 -8.66 19.97 9.85
C PHE A 190 -8.98 18.48 9.66
N VAL A 191 -7.97 17.61 9.76
CA VAL A 191 -8.16 16.18 9.57
C VAL A 191 -8.74 15.52 10.81
N TYR A 192 -8.35 15.92 12.01
CA TYR A 192 -8.71 15.33 13.31
C TYR A 192 -9.26 16.39 14.29
N PRO A 193 -10.46 16.93 14.02
CA PRO A 193 -11.09 17.92 14.91
C PRO A 193 -11.49 17.30 16.26
N ASP A 194 -11.18 18.00 17.35
CA ASP A 194 -11.50 17.59 18.72
C ASP A 194 -10.98 16.18 19.06
N MET A 195 -9.75 15.86 18.64
CA MET A 195 -9.16 14.52 18.76
C MET A 195 -9.33 13.89 20.15
N LEU A 196 -9.09 14.65 21.22
CA LEU A 196 -9.19 14.17 22.59
C LEU A 196 -10.61 13.74 22.98
N SER A 197 -11.60 14.51 22.56
CA SER A 197 -13.03 14.23 22.81
C SER A 197 -13.50 13.00 22.02
N ASN A 198 -12.85 12.69 20.90
CA ASN A 198 -13.26 11.65 19.97
C ASN A 198 -12.42 10.36 20.04
N LEU A 199 -11.51 10.20 21.00
CA LEU A 199 -10.64 9.01 21.10
C LEU A 199 -11.42 7.69 21.23
N SER A 200 -12.60 7.73 21.86
CA SER A 200 -13.47 6.55 22.05
C SER A 200 -14.45 6.32 20.88
N VAL A 201 -14.58 7.29 19.98
CA VAL A 201 -15.51 7.23 18.84
C VAL A 201 -14.95 6.25 17.80
N GLU A 202 -15.71 5.21 17.53
CA GLU A 202 -15.24 4.03 16.79
C GLU A 202 -14.72 4.34 15.37
N ASN A 203 -15.38 5.23 14.65
CA ASN A 203 -15.02 5.56 13.27
C ASN A 203 -14.05 6.75 13.15
N TYR A 204 -13.67 7.38 14.27
CA TYR A 204 -12.92 8.63 14.24
C TYR A 204 -11.58 8.48 13.51
N PHE A 205 -10.70 7.56 13.95
CA PHE A 205 -9.43 7.30 13.27
C PHE A 205 -9.57 6.42 12.01
N LYS A 206 -10.74 5.81 11.80
CA LYS A 206 -10.97 4.87 10.70
C LYS A 206 -11.07 5.59 9.35
N ASP A 207 -11.80 6.69 9.30
CA ASP A 207 -12.15 7.36 8.05
C ASP A 207 -11.20 8.53 7.70
N ARG A 208 -10.11 8.68 8.47
CA ARG A 208 -9.18 9.81 8.41
C ARG A 208 -7.74 9.33 8.27
N ALA A 209 -6.94 10.09 7.53
CA ALA A 209 -5.50 9.87 7.36
C ALA A 209 -4.83 11.17 6.91
N ILE A 210 -3.59 11.39 7.37
CA ILE A 210 -2.69 12.42 6.84
C ILE A 210 -1.65 11.70 5.97
N LEU A 211 -1.48 12.15 4.74
CA LEU A 211 -0.42 11.69 3.84
C LEU A 211 0.62 12.79 3.74
N ALA A 212 1.89 12.44 3.97
CA ALA A 212 3.01 13.36 3.90
C ALA A 212 4.19 12.71 3.16
N PRO A 213 5.09 13.50 2.56
CA PRO A 213 6.39 13.01 2.10
C PRO A 213 7.15 12.35 3.26
N LEU A 214 8.00 11.37 2.95
CA LEU A 214 8.67 10.53 3.95
C LEU A 214 9.38 11.35 5.04
N ASP A 215 10.03 12.44 4.65
CA ASP A 215 10.82 13.30 5.54
C ASP A 215 9.97 14.00 6.62
N TYR A 216 8.66 14.18 6.39
CA TYR A 216 7.74 14.85 7.31
C TYR A 216 6.83 13.89 8.09
N VAL A 217 6.79 12.60 7.73
CA VAL A 217 5.90 11.61 8.38
C VAL A 217 6.19 11.51 9.88
N THR A 218 7.47 11.52 10.26
CA THR A 218 7.89 11.44 11.66
C THR A 218 7.40 12.65 12.46
N ASP A 219 7.51 13.86 11.90
CA ASP A 219 7.09 15.10 12.56
C ASP A 219 5.59 15.14 12.79
N VAL A 220 4.79 14.79 11.77
CA VAL A 220 3.33 14.68 11.88
C VAL A 220 2.94 13.67 12.96
N ASN A 221 3.54 12.47 12.94
CA ASN A 221 3.23 11.42 13.90
C ASN A 221 3.62 11.79 15.34
N ASN A 222 4.78 12.43 15.52
CA ASN A 222 5.25 12.89 16.82
C ASN A 222 4.33 13.98 17.38
N LYS A 223 3.94 14.96 16.54
CA LYS A 223 3.02 16.03 16.92
C LYS A 223 1.65 15.48 17.33
N MET A 224 1.09 14.57 16.54
CA MET A 224 -0.16 13.86 16.88
C MET A 224 -0.05 13.09 18.20
N THR A 225 1.05 12.37 18.41
CA THR A 225 1.28 11.59 19.64
C THR A 225 1.47 12.50 20.87
N ALA A 226 2.16 13.64 20.70
CA ALA A 226 2.33 14.64 21.76
C ALA A 226 0.97 15.19 22.23
N GLY A 227 0.03 15.40 21.30
CA GLY A 227 -1.33 15.87 21.60
C GLY A 227 -2.23 14.87 22.35
N LEU A 228 -1.86 13.59 22.44
CA LEU A 228 -2.63 12.59 23.18
C LEU A 228 -2.38 12.67 24.70
N LEU A 229 -3.41 12.38 25.48
CA LEU A 229 -3.32 12.25 26.93
C LEU A 229 -2.63 10.93 27.33
N GLY A 230 -2.05 10.91 28.54
CA GLY A 230 -1.44 9.74 29.13
C GLY A 230 0.08 9.70 29.03
N GLN A 231 0.67 8.73 29.74
CA GLN A 231 2.12 8.59 29.84
C GLN A 231 2.71 8.02 28.54
N GLU A 232 3.78 8.66 28.08
CA GLU A 232 4.58 8.15 26.97
C GLU A 232 5.32 6.88 27.38
N ARG A 233 5.37 5.94 26.45
CA ARG A 233 6.19 4.75 26.59
C ARG A 233 7.10 4.61 25.39
N VAL A 234 8.37 4.40 25.67
CA VAL A 234 9.42 4.23 24.67
C VAL A 234 9.76 2.76 24.53
N TYR A 235 9.70 2.26 23.30
CA TYR A 235 10.16 0.93 22.93
C TYR A 235 11.42 1.07 22.07
N LEU A 236 12.53 0.51 22.53
CA LEU A 236 13.80 0.49 21.82
C LEU A 236 13.98 -0.84 21.10
N SER A 237 14.48 -0.81 19.86
CA SER A 237 14.96 -2.00 19.17
C SER A 237 16.21 -2.55 19.86
N SER A 238 16.64 -3.76 19.46
CA SER A 238 17.91 -4.31 19.93
C SER A 238 19.09 -3.49 19.37
N ASP A 239 20.14 -3.38 20.17
CA ASP A 239 21.39 -2.64 19.95
C ASP A 239 22.62 -3.56 19.89
N SER A 240 22.39 -4.87 19.73
CA SER A 240 23.42 -5.91 19.68
C SER A 240 23.24 -6.82 18.47
N VAL A 241 24.37 -7.27 17.92
CA VAL A 241 24.44 -8.23 16.81
C VAL A 241 24.42 -9.65 17.37
N CYS A 242 23.69 -10.54 16.71
CA CYS A 242 23.71 -11.96 17.06
C CYS A 242 24.97 -12.61 16.47
N ALA A 243 25.91 -13.04 17.32
CA ALA A 243 27.09 -13.77 16.90
C ALA A 243 26.71 -15.23 16.62
N GLU A 244 26.25 -15.54 15.39
CA GLU A 244 25.90 -16.91 15.01
C GLU A 244 27.07 -17.71 14.39
N GLU A 245 28.24 -17.10 14.16
CA GLU A 245 29.42 -17.81 13.64
C GLU A 245 30.69 -17.47 14.45
N GLU A 246 31.45 -18.51 14.82
CA GLU A 246 32.71 -18.46 15.60
C GLU A 246 33.84 -17.62 14.95
N ASN A 247 33.59 -16.95 13.82
CA ASN A 247 34.55 -16.11 13.09
C ASN A 247 34.20 -14.61 13.03
N MET A 248 33.08 -14.16 13.62
CA MET A 248 32.66 -12.75 13.58
C MET A 248 33.13 -11.89 14.76
N GLU A 249 33.96 -12.41 15.70
CA GLU A 249 34.45 -11.61 16.85
C GLU A 249 35.16 -10.32 16.41
N PHE A 250 35.88 -10.32 15.28
CA PHE A 250 36.56 -9.13 14.75
C PHE A 250 35.64 -8.14 14.02
N GLU A 251 34.43 -8.54 13.61
CA GLU A 251 33.46 -7.66 12.92
C GLU A 251 32.43 -7.04 13.87
N LEU A 252 32.26 -7.59 15.08
CA LEU A 252 31.32 -7.06 16.08
C LEU A 252 31.71 -5.65 16.55
N ASP A 253 33.00 -5.34 16.64
CA ASP A 253 33.52 -4.01 17.00
C ASP A 253 33.26 -2.94 15.93
N ALA A 254 32.92 -3.33 14.69
CA ALA A 254 32.60 -2.39 13.62
C ALA A 254 31.15 -1.86 13.72
N PHE A 255 30.26 -2.55 14.43
CA PHE A 255 28.86 -2.16 14.58
C PHE A 255 28.64 -1.48 15.92
N SER A 256 28.95 -0.18 15.98
CA SER A 256 28.63 0.60 17.17
C SER A 256 27.11 0.68 17.41
N PRO A 257 26.65 0.80 18.66
CA PRO A 257 25.23 0.98 18.96
C PRO A 257 24.61 2.16 18.19
N GLU A 258 25.36 3.23 17.92
CA GLU A 258 24.89 4.37 17.12
C GLU A 258 24.56 3.98 15.68
N ILE A 259 25.40 3.14 15.06
CA ILE A 259 25.17 2.62 13.70
C ILE A 259 23.92 1.76 13.70
N LEU A 260 23.77 0.85 14.66
CA LEU A 260 22.62 -0.03 14.79
C LEU A 260 21.32 0.74 15.02
N ASN A 261 21.36 1.77 15.86
CA ASN A 261 20.22 2.63 16.16
C ASN A 261 19.83 3.52 14.96
N GLY A 262 20.78 3.78 14.04
CA GLY A 262 20.55 4.51 12.79
C GLY A 262 19.92 3.67 11.67
N ILE A 263 19.82 2.34 11.83
CA ILE A 263 19.24 1.46 10.81
C ILE A 263 17.74 1.71 10.70
N ASN A 264 17.32 2.26 9.56
CA ASN A 264 15.91 2.45 9.22
C ASN A 264 15.56 1.63 7.97
N CYS A 265 15.18 0.36 8.18
CA CYS A 265 14.80 -0.54 7.09
C CYS A 265 13.30 -0.44 6.77
N SER A 266 12.97 -0.52 5.48
CA SER A 266 11.56 -0.63 5.06
C SER A 266 10.87 -1.85 5.71
N GLY A 267 9.64 -1.65 6.18
CA GLY A 267 8.86 -2.71 6.84
C GLY A 267 9.29 -3.02 8.28
N LEU A 268 10.09 -2.16 8.91
CA LEU A 268 10.38 -2.18 10.34
C LEU A 268 10.05 -0.82 10.98
N PRO A 269 9.66 -0.80 12.26
CA PRO A 269 9.57 0.45 13.00
C PRO A 269 10.98 1.02 13.23
N PRO A 270 11.10 2.35 13.45
CA PRO A 270 12.38 2.96 13.82
C PRO A 270 12.90 2.40 15.14
N HIS A 271 14.21 2.54 15.38
CA HIS A 271 14.87 2.09 16.62
C HIS A 271 14.12 2.56 17.87
N LYS A 272 13.74 3.85 17.92
CA LYS A 272 12.96 4.44 19.00
C LYS A 272 11.51 4.61 18.58
N LEU A 273 10.63 3.80 19.16
CA LEU A 273 9.18 3.91 18.96
C LEU A 273 8.53 4.50 20.23
N VAL A 274 7.99 5.71 20.11
CA VAL A 274 7.26 6.39 21.19
C VAL A 274 5.77 6.20 20.99
N LEU A 275 5.06 5.72 22.01
CA LEU A 275 3.61 5.46 21.97
C LEU A 275 2.90 6.01 23.20
N LYS A 276 1.60 6.29 23.03
CA LYS A 276 0.65 6.59 24.10
C LYS A 276 -0.61 5.74 23.94
N VAL A 277 -1.36 5.55 25.04
CA VAL A 277 -2.71 4.97 24.97
C VAL A 277 -3.60 5.89 24.13
N GLY A 278 -4.43 5.30 23.26
CA GLY A 278 -5.29 6.01 22.32
C GLY A 278 -4.65 6.31 20.96
N ALA A 279 -3.33 6.10 20.81
CA ALA A 279 -2.63 6.39 19.56
C ALA A 279 -3.05 5.44 18.43
N PRO A 280 -3.36 5.95 17.22
CA PRO A 280 -3.51 5.11 16.04
C PRO A 280 -2.13 4.58 15.61
N VAL A 281 -2.06 3.29 15.32
CA VAL A 281 -0.87 2.58 14.85
C VAL A 281 -1.18 1.72 13.64
N MET A 282 -0.17 1.45 12.82
CA MET A 282 -0.29 0.57 11.65
C MET A 282 0.69 -0.58 11.78
N LEU A 283 0.24 -1.78 11.46
CA LEU A 283 1.10 -2.96 11.41
C LEU A 283 1.96 -2.92 10.15
N LEU A 284 3.27 -3.12 10.29
CA LEU A 284 4.22 -3.06 9.15
C LEU A 284 4.54 -4.44 8.55
N ARG A 285 4.02 -5.53 9.14
CA ARG A 285 4.32 -6.91 8.72
C ARG A 285 3.12 -7.83 8.88
N ASN A 286 3.15 -8.92 8.13
CA ASN A 286 2.16 -9.98 8.28
C ASN A 286 2.47 -10.82 9.51
N ILE A 287 1.56 -10.84 10.48
CA ILE A 287 1.66 -11.67 11.70
C ILE A 287 0.69 -12.85 11.59
N ASP A 288 -0.57 -12.56 11.29
CA ASP A 288 -1.62 -13.57 11.18
C ASP A 288 -2.61 -13.17 10.08
N GLN A 289 -2.32 -13.62 8.86
CA GLN A 289 -3.14 -13.34 7.69
C GLN A 289 -4.53 -13.95 7.79
N THR A 290 -4.68 -15.07 8.51
CA THR A 290 -5.98 -15.73 8.67
C THR A 290 -6.92 -14.90 9.53
N ASN A 291 -6.35 -14.19 10.51
CA ASN A 291 -7.09 -13.30 11.39
C ASN A 291 -7.10 -11.84 10.96
N GLY A 292 -6.46 -11.49 9.83
CA GLY A 292 -6.46 -10.14 9.27
C GLY A 292 -5.38 -9.22 9.86
N LEU A 293 -4.39 -9.76 10.57
CA LEU A 293 -3.22 -9.04 11.07
C LEU A 293 -2.11 -9.05 10.02
N CYS A 294 -2.28 -8.17 9.03
CA CYS A 294 -1.42 -8.04 7.86
C CYS A 294 -0.69 -6.69 7.86
N ASN A 295 0.32 -6.56 7.02
CA ASN A 295 0.91 -5.25 6.74
C ASN A 295 -0.19 -4.27 6.26
N GLY A 296 -0.25 -3.09 6.86
CA GLY A 296 -1.27 -2.08 6.61
C GLY A 296 -2.46 -2.10 7.58
N THR A 297 -2.62 -3.13 8.42
CA THR A 297 -3.73 -3.18 9.39
C THR A 297 -3.64 -2.02 10.37
N ARG A 298 -4.67 -1.16 10.39
CA ARG A 298 -4.77 0.00 11.30
C ARG A 298 -5.42 -0.40 12.61
N MET A 299 -4.85 0.07 13.72
CA MET A 299 -5.29 -0.25 15.06
C MET A 299 -5.16 0.97 15.98
N GLN A 300 -5.77 0.92 17.14
CA GLN A 300 -5.64 1.93 18.20
C GLN A 300 -5.07 1.28 19.46
N VAL A 301 -4.04 1.87 20.04
CA VAL A 301 -3.42 1.37 21.28
C VAL A 301 -4.41 1.51 22.45
N ARG A 302 -4.70 0.41 23.14
CA ARG A 302 -5.52 0.40 24.36
C ARG A 302 -4.67 0.29 25.61
N ARG A 303 -3.67 -0.59 25.61
CA ARG A 303 -2.76 -0.80 26.74
C ARG A 303 -1.36 -1.11 26.25
N MET A 304 -0.38 -0.66 27.01
CA MET A 304 1.03 -0.78 26.67
C MET A 304 1.75 -1.60 27.74
N GLY A 305 2.06 -2.86 27.45
CA GLY A 305 2.87 -3.75 28.30
C GLY A 305 4.36 -3.69 27.96
N ASN A 306 5.20 -4.40 28.72
CA ASN A 306 6.66 -4.41 28.49
C ASN A 306 7.04 -5.07 27.15
N TYR A 307 6.34 -6.14 26.79
CA TYR A 307 6.63 -6.96 25.61
C TYR A 307 5.40 -7.19 24.73
N VAL A 308 4.29 -6.53 25.03
CA VAL A 308 3.02 -6.71 24.32
C VAL A 308 2.24 -5.41 24.29
N LEU A 309 1.67 -5.09 23.14
CA LEU A 309 0.68 -4.03 22.97
C LEU A 309 -0.70 -4.65 22.86
N GLU A 310 -1.65 -4.12 23.61
CA GLU A 310 -3.07 -4.43 23.41
C GLU A 310 -3.66 -3.34 22.50
N CYS A 311 -4.16 -3.74 21.35
CA CYS A 311 -4.68 -2.84 20.34
C CYS A 311 -6.11 -3.21 19.95
N LYS A 312 -6.92 -2.22 19.58
CA LYS A 312 -8.23 -2.39 18.95
C LYS A 312 -8.11 -2.22 17.45
N THR A 313 -8.57 -3.17 16.65
CA THR A 313 -8.55 -3.04 15.18
C THR A 313 -9.52 -1.94 14.72
N LEU A 314 -9.05 -1.05 13.85
CA LEU A 314 -9.84 0.05 13.28
C LEU A 314 -10.46 -0.30 11.92
N THR A 315 -9.77 -1.14 11.15
CA THR A 315 -10.17 -1.55 9.80
C THR A 315 -10.40 -3.05 9.69
N ASP A 316 -11.01 -3.46 8.56
CA ASP A 316 -11.34 -4.84 8.15
C ASP A 316 -12.61 -5.46 8.75
N ASN A 317 -12.94 -6.66 8.28
CA ASN A 317 -14.10 -7.47 8.69
C ASN A 317 -14.15 -7.79 10.20
N LYS A 318 -13.10 -7.42 10.94
CA LYS A 318 -12.96 -7.58 12.38
C LYS A 318 -12.76 -6.25 13.10
N ALA A 319 -13.22 -5.13 12.53
CA ALA A 319 -13.18 -3.85 13.22
C ALA A 319 -13.77 -3.98 14.64
N GLY A 320 -13.07 -3.40 15.61
CA GLY A 320 -13.45 -3.46 17.03
C GLY A 320 -12.87 -4.62 17.83
N SER A 321 -12.27 -5.62 17.18
CA SER A 321 -11.61 -6.73 17.88
C SER A 321 -10.38 -6.29 18.66
N ILE A 322 -10.17 -6.90 19.82
CA ILE A 322 -8.96 -6.69 20.63
C ILE A 322 -7.92 -7.71 20.19
N VAL A 323 -6.71 -7.22 19.92
CA VAL A 323 -5.58 -8.03 19.48
C VAL A 323 -4.35 -7.71 20.32
N LEU A 324 -3.51 -8.72 20.55
CA LEU A 324 -2.25 -8.58 21.27
C LEU A 324 -1.11 -8.65 20.26
N ILE A 325 -0.28 -7.61 20.24
CA ILE A 325 0.89 -7.51 19.37
C ILE A 325 2.14 -7.72 20.23
N PRO A 326 2.76 -8.92 20.21
CA PRO A 326 3.97 -9.18 20.98
C PRO A 326 5.19 -8.50 20.33
N ARG A 327 6.23 -8.28 21.12
CA ARG A 327 7.57 -7.97 20.61
C ARG A 327 8.05 -9.19 19.80
N LEU A 328 8.38 -8.97 18.54
CA LEU A 328 8.84 -10.01 17.63
C LEU A 328 10.36 -9.95 17.51
N ASN A 329 11.02 -11.09 17.73
CA ASN A 329 12.42 -11.26 17.34
C ASN A 329 12.44 -11.62 15.86
N LEU A 330 13.19 -10.85 15.08
CA LEU A 330 13.34 -11.09 13.65
C LEU A 330 14.70 -11.72 13.40
N ILE A 331 14.70 -13.02 13.18
CA ILE A 331 15.84 -13.72 12.62
C ILE A 331 15.67 -13.62 11.10
N PRO A 332 16.55 -12.95 10.35
CA PRO A 332 16.49 -12.99 8.90
C PRO A 332 16.67 -14.46 8.49
N ASN A 333 15.66 -15.04 7.84
CA ASN A 333 15.84 -16.35 7.23
C ASN A 333 16.93 -16.21 6.17
N ASN A 334 18.08 -16.83 6.41
CA ASN A 334 19.15 -17.04 5.44
C ASN A 334 18.62 -17.92 4.29
N ALA A 335 17.85 -17.32 3.39
CA ALA A 335 17.47 -17.89 2.12
C ALA A 335 17.74 -16.82 1.06
N ARG A 336 19.00 -16.82 0.57
CA ARG A 336 19.44 -16.09 -0.62
C ARG A 336 18.71 -16.59 -1.86
#